data_AF-A0A5Q4DMP5-F1
#
_entry.id   AF-A0A5Q4DMP5-F1
#
_cell.length_a   1.000
_cell.length_b   1.000
_cell.length_c   1.000
_cell.angle_alpha   90.00
_cell.angle_beta   90.00
_cell.angle_gamma   90.00
#
_symmetry.space_group_name_H-M   'P 1'
#
loop_
_entity.id
_entity.type
_entity.pdbx_description
1 polymer ?
#
loop_
_entity_poly.entity_id
_entity_poly.type
_entity_poly.pdbx_seq_one_letter_code
_entity_poly.pdbx_strand_id
1 'polypeptide(L)'
;MLTRSASDNGLHTYARQRGFIQYSDKKLQSRQIHLSARIKPRPAALVMGRAAGVIMPGCQIIRREPMSNELIIRPQVPAKRPEVSLPGLVFGTKPRVILKRSVWMLAGLFVLYFGVLGNLMHRIDADLDFMPPNPVEGGSHAVNMAEALITREVVTHRWTANDPVFFPTGFHDNMPNFQRGMMRAISRFTLELENQIGRLRGSSAIDSDLERASGLLQFPPDVWIFDLDQSLLPVQPAETQYEAAARALRAYNTRVAQRVAIFETRADALALTIERMASELGSRAAIVDDHVSADRFIFDVLADDIFYVNKGMAYASYLLLRELGRDFENVIASQGLSRVWMQALDSLREASQQQPLIVLNSSGASSFLANHLHLQGFYLKRAILQLDEISRVIRATR
;
A
#
# COMPACT_ATOMS: atom_id res chain seq x y z
N MET A 1 72.24 -20.32 6.75
CA MET A 1 71.56 -20.09 5.46
C MET A 1 70.23 -19.43 5.78
N LEU A 2 70.15 -18.13 5.52
CA LEU A 2 68.99 -17.24 5.71
C LEU A 2 68.00 -17.40 4.56
N THR A 3 66.71 -17.16 4.82
CA THR A 3 65.72 -16.40 4.00
C THR A 3 64.30 -16.78 4.51
N ARG A 4 63.66 -16.00 5.38
CA ARG A 4 62.88 -14.74 5.19
C ARG A 4 61.94 -14.76 3.97
N SER A 5 60.67 -15.02 4.26
CA SER A 5 59.50 -14.78 3.41
C SER A 5 59.12 -13.29 3.51
N ALA A 6 59.03 -12.63 2.35
CA ALA A 6 58.55 -11.26 2.21
C ALA A 6 57.09 -11.29 1.74
N SER A 7 56.27 -10.51 2.43
CA SER A 7 54.94 -10.07 2.02
C SER A 7 55.04 -9.20 0.77
N ASP A 8 54.11 -9.35 -0.17
CA ASP A 8 53.77 -8.22 -1.03
C ASP A 8 52.28 -8.19 -1.40
N ASN A 9 51.83 -6.95 -1.54
CA ASN A 9 50.45 -6.49 -1.63
C ASN A 9 49.83 -6.79 -3.00
N GLY A 10 48.53 -7.14 -3.00
CA GLY A 10 47.71 -7.22 -4.20
C GLY A 10 46.34 -6.60 -3.96
N LEU A 11 46.21 -5.30 -4.23
CA LEU A 11 44.94 -4.59 -4.32
C LEU A 11 44.06 -5.19 -5.43
N HIS A 12 42.87 -5.66 -5.09
CA HIS A 12 41.84 -6.01 -6.07
C HIS A 12 40.91 -4.81 -6.32
N THR A 13 41.09 -4.19 -7.47
CA THR A 13 40.26 -3.15 -8.06
C THR A 13 38.95 -3.75 -8.59
N TYR A 14 37.81 -3.41 -7.98
CA TYR A 14 36.48 -3.74 -8.50
C TYR A 14 36.08 -2.72 -9.58
N ALA A 15 36.17 -3.11 -10.86
CA ALA A 15 35.63 -2.33 -11.98
C ALA A 15 34.17 -2.72 -12.25
N ARG A 16 33.28 -1.75 -12.04
CA ARG A 16 31.83 -1.80 -12.21
C ARG A 16 31.47 -1.62 -13.69
N GLN A 17 31.07 -2.69 -14.39
CA GLN A 17 30.47 -2.60 -15.73
C GLN A 17 29.02 -2.12 -15.62
N ARG A 18 28.75 -0.87 -16.00
CA ARG A 18 27.41 -0.36 -16.32
C ARG A 18 27.24 -0.35 -17.83
N GLY A 19 26.34 -1.19 -18.35
CA GLY A 19 25.90 -1.14 -19.74
C GLY A 19 24.99 0.06 -19.95
N PHE A 20 25.46 1.04 -20.73
CA PHE A 20 24.63 2.09 -21.30
C PHE A 20 24.20 1.66 -22.70
N ILE A 21 22.90 1.46 -22.90
CA ILE A 21 22.30 1.31 -24.22
C ILE A 21 22.14 2.71 -24.80
N GLN A 22 22.94 3.01 -25.83
CA GLN A 22 22.75 4.12 -26.75
C GLN A 22 21.47 3.89 -27.56
N TYR A 23 20.53 4.84 -27.53
CA TYR A 23 19.47 4.91 -28.53
C TYR A 23 19.64 6.16 -29.41
N SER A 24 19.58 5.88 -30.71
CA SER A 24 19.92 6.72 -31.84
C SER A 24 18.81 7.73 -32.17
N ASP A 25 19.27 8.89 -32.58
CA ASP A 25 18.53 10.09 -32.98
C ASP A 25 17.85 9.89 -34.36
N LYS A 26 16.52 10.08 -34.44
CA LYS A 26 15.79 10.26 -35.70
C LYS A 26 14.66 11.28 -35.54
N LYS A 27 14.92 12.49 -36.04
CA LYS A 27 13.95 13.51 -36.48
C LYS A 27 12.93 12.93 -37.48
N LEU A 28 11.65 13.33 -37.38
CA LEU A 28 10.95 14.14 -38.39
C LEU A 28 9.44 14.34 -38.08
N GLN A 29 9.05 15.62 -38.12
CA GLN A 29 7.78 16.21 -38.57
C GLN A 29 6.47 15.97 -37.79
N SER A 30 6.12 16.97 -36.97
CA SER A 30 4.75 17.26 -36.54
C SER A 30 4.09 18.32 -37.46
N ARG A 31 2.93 17.98 -38.03
CA ARG A 31 2.05 18.87 -38.79
C ARG A 31 1.20 19.72 -37.84
N GLN A 32 1.24 21.04 -38.02
CA GLN A 32 0.29 21.99 -37.45
C GLN A 32 -1.12 21.79 -38.03
N ILE A 33 -2.12 21.69 -37.17
CA ILE A 33 -3.54 21.87 -37.55
C ILE A 33 -4.05 23.12 -36.84
N HIS A 34 -4.30 24.16 -37.64
CA HIS A 34 -5.03 25.36 -37.24
C HIS A 34 -6.54 25.04 -37.13
N LEU A 35 -7.16 25.37 -35.99
CA LEU A 35 -8.61 25.53 -35.90
C LEU A 35 -8.95 26.90 -35.32
N SER A 36 -9.36 27.80 -36.20
CA SER A 36 -9.84 29.15 -35.86
C SER A 36 -11.36 29.10 -35.64
N ALA A 37 -11.81 29.29 -34.40
CA ALA A 37 -13.24 29.43 -34.08
C ALA A 37 -13.68 30.90 -34.25
N ARG A 38 -14.65 31.12 -35.14
CA ARG A 38 -15.19 32.42 -35.56
C ARG A 38 -16.43 32.75 -34.70
N ILE A 39 -16.33 33.73 -33.80
CA ILE A 39 -17.45 34.26 -33.02
C ILE A 39 -18.12 35.41 -33.79
N LYS A 40 -19.43 35.30 -34.06
CA LYS A 40 -20.29 36.37 -34.61
C LYS A 40 -21.01 37.11 -33.48
N PRO A 41 -21.12 38.45 -33.49
CA PRO A 41 -22.02 39.19 -32.61
C PRO A 41 -23.40 39.43 -33.27
N ARG A 42 -24.47 39.48 -32.45
CA ARG A 42 -25.82 39.92 -32.82
C ARG A 42 -25.97 41.43 -32.57
N PRO A 43 -26.66 42.20 -33.44
CA PRO A 43 -26.95 43.60 -33.18
C PRO A 43 -28.32 43.82 -32.53
N ALA A 44 -28.41 44.97 -31.84
CA ALA A 44 -29.60 45.55 -31.23
C ALA A 44 -30.59 46.11 -32.26
N ALA A 45 -31.88 46.07 -31.93
CA ALA A 45 -32.93 46.75 -32.68
C ALA A 45 -33.60 47.82 -31.79
N LEU A 46 -33.41 49.06 -32.23
CA LEU A 46 -34.07 50.30 -31.84
C LEU A 46 -35.35 50.43 -32.69
N VAL A 47 -36.51 50.72 -32.10
CA VAL A 47 -37.68 51.20 -32.86
C VAL A 47 -38.27 52.42 -32.17
N MET A 48 -38.22 53.53 -32.92
CA MET A 48 -38.91 54.79 -32.71
C MET A 48 -40.43 54.65 -32.85
N GLY A 49 -41.17 55.44 -32.08
CA GLY A 49 -42.55 55.81 -32.36
C GLY A 49 -42.78 57.27 -31.95
N ARG A 50 -42.63 58.20 -32.90
CA ARG A 50 -43.04 59.61 -32.79
C ARG A 50 -44.49 59.71 -33.25
N ALA A 51 -45.31 60.47 -32.53
CA ALA A 51 -46.51 61.10 -33.07
C ALA A 51 -46.66 62.51 -32.47
N ALA A 52 -47.05 63.44 -33.33
CA ALA A 52 -47.00 64.89 -33.17
C ALA A 52 -48.41 65.50 -33.00
N GLY A 53 -48.44 66.78 -32.61
CA GLY A 53 -49.60 67.68 -32.67
C GLY A 53 -50.15 68.02 -31.28
N VAL A 54 -50.47 69.26 -30.90
CA VAL A 54 -50.70 70.53 -31.59
C VAL A 54 -50.52 71.65 -30.55
N ILE A 55 -49.96 72.80 -30.95
CA ILE A 55 -49.86 74.03 -30.14
C ILE A 55 -50.95 74.99 -30.62
N MET A 56 -51.75 75.55 -29.71
CA MET A 56 -52.46 76.83 -29.88
C MET A 56 -52.38 77.64 -28.56
N PRO A 57 -52.28 78.99 -28.60
CA PRO A 57 -51.92 79.79 -27.44
C PRO A 57 -53.11 80.53 -26.79
N GLY A 58 -52.94 80.90 -25.53
CA GLY A 58 -53.50 82.14 -24.96
C GLY A 58 -54.77 82.03 -24.12
N CYS A 59 -54.63 82.02 -22.80
CA CYS A 59 -55.47 82.82 -21.90
C CYS A 59 -54.80 82.92 -20.51
N GLN A 60 -54.33 84.12 -20.15
CA GLN A 60 -53.91 84.48 -18.79
C GLN A 60 -55.10 85.08 -18.05
N ILE A 61 -55.58 84.44 -16.98
CA ILE A 61 -56.34 85.11 -15.91
C ILE A 61 -55.92 84.55 -14.54
N ILE A 62 -55.05 85.33 -13.89
CA ILE A 62 -54.89 85.67 -12.46
C ILE A 62 -55.62 84.80 -11.39
N ARG A 63 -54.78 84.05 -10.65
CA ARG A 63 -54.61 83.96 -9.16
C ARG A 63 -55.81 83.56 -8.27
N ARG A 64 -55.69 82.40 -7.61
CA ARG A 64 -55.95 82.16 -6.16
C ARG A 64 -55.26 80.86 -5.72
N GLU A 65 -54.25 80.96 -4.86
CA GLU A 65 -53.86 79.91 -3.91
C GLU A 65 -54.75 80.07 -2.65
N PRO A 66 -55.08 79.01 -1.86
CA PRO A 66 -54.04 78.21 -1.20
C PRO A 66 -54.35 76.72 -0.84
N MET A 67 -53.26 76.00 -0.54
CA MET A 67 -53.11 74.94 0.48
C MET A 67 -53.80 73.56 0.28
N SER A 68 -53.01 72.64 -0.28
CA SER A 68 -52.67 71.31 0.28
C SER A 68 -53.74 70.53 1.06
N ASN A 69 -54.32 69.51 0.42
CA ASN A 69 -54.52 68.18 1.01
C ASN A 69 -55.00 67.17 -0.05
N GLU A 70 -54.06 66.58 -0.80
CA GLU A 70 -54.28 65.28 -1.43
C GLU A 70 -53.26 64.30 -0.85
N LEU A 71 -53.72 63.43 0.05
CA LEU A 71 -53.00 62.19 0.35
C LEU A 71 -53.06 61.30 -0.91
N ILE A 72 -52.09 61.47 -1.81
CA ILE A 72 -51.83 60.49 -2.86
C ILE A 72 -51.20 59.26 -2.16
N ILE A 73 -52.04 58.29 -1.77
CA ILE A 73 -51.56 56.97 -1.36
C ILE A 73 -50.96 56.32 -2.61
N ARG A 74 -49.63 56.40 -2.76
CA ARG A 74 -48.92 55.61 -3.77
C ARG A 74 -49.12 54.12 -3.41
N PRO A 75 -49.64 53.27 -4.31
CA PRO A 75 -49.63 51.83 -4.07
C PRO A 75 -48.17 51.41 -3.88
N GLN A 76 -47.86 50.89 -2.70
CA GLN A 76 -46.56 50.30 -2.40
C GLN A 76 -46.42 49.07 -3.30
N VAL A 77 -45.69 49.19 -4.41
CA VAL A 77 -45.31 48.01 -5.22
C VAL A 77 -44.56 47.09 -4.26
N PRO A 78 -45.02 45.84 -4.02
CA PRO A 78 -44.33 44.96 -3.10
C PRO A 78 -42.89 44.81 -3.60
N ALA A 79 -41.92 45.18 -2.76
CA ALA A 79 -40.50 45.08 -3.09
C ALA A 79 -40.22 43.66 -3.60
N LYS A 80 -39.67 43.53 -4.81
CA LYS A 80 -39.29 42.24 -5.39
C LYS A 80 -38.40 41.53 -4.37
N ARG A 81 -38.89 40.44 -3.76
CA ARG A 81 -38.09 39.65 -2.82
C ARG A 81 -36.79 39.29 -3.52
N PRO A 82 -35.61 39.49 -2.90
CA PRO A 82 -34.37 39.08 -3.53
C PRO A 82 -34.48 37.58 -3.79
N GLU A 83 -34.45 37.18 -5.07
CA GLU A 83 -34.31 35.79 -5.46
C GLU A 83 -32.91 35.37 -4.99
N VAL A 84 -32.84 34.83 -3.77
CA VAL A 84 -31.59 34.31 -3.22
C VAL A 84 -31.25 33.08 -4.05
N SER A 85 -30.33 33.23 -4.99
CA SER A 85 -29.85 32.11 -5.77
C SER A 85 -29.07 31.17 -4.82
N LEU A 86 -29.42 29.89 -4.83
CA LEU A 86 -28.70 28.84 -4.07
C LEU A 86 -27.16 28.93 -4.27
N PRO A 87 -26.63 29.17 -5.48
CA PRO A 87 -25.19 29.40 -5.67
C PRO A 87 -24.65 30.63 -4.94
N GLY A 88 -25.41 31.73 -4.92
CA GLY A 88 -25.04 32.95 -4.21
C GLY A 88 -25.07 32.79 -2.68
N LEU A 89 -25.92 31.90 -2.16
CA LEU A 89 -25.95 31.54 -0.74
C LEU A 89 -24.71 30.71 -0.34
N VAL A 90 -24.38 29.70 -1.15
CA VAL A 90 -23.28 28.75 -0.90
C VAL A 90 -21.92 29.41 -1.15
N PHE A 91 -21.69 29.91 -2.37
CA PHE A 91 -20.40 30.45 -2.78
C PHE A 91 -20.26 31.96 -2.52
N GLY A 92 -21.36 32.69 -2.32
CA GLY A 92 -21.35 34.15 -2.24
C GLY A 92 -21.53 34.79 -3.62
N THR A 93 -21.76 36.10 -3.64
CA THR A 93 -22.01 36.86 -4.89
C THR A 93 -20.83 37.70 -5.35
N LYS A 94 -19.82 37.92 -4.49
CA LYS A 94 -18.60 38.69 -4.80
C LYS A 94 -17.45 37.75 -5.17
N PRO A 95 -16.63 38.03 -6.21
CA PRO A 95 -15.54 37.15 -6.65
C PRO A 95 -14.56 36.74 -5.55
N ARG A 96 -14.18 37.67 -4.67
CA ARG A 96 -13.29 37.39 -3.52
C ARG A 96 -13.93 36.46 -2.48
N VAL A 97 -15.25 36.57 -2.26
CA VAL A 97 -15.98 35.71 -1.31
C VAL A 97 -16.15 34.32 -1.90
N ILE A 98 -16.45 34.22 -3.20
CA ILE A 98 -16.49 32.98 -3.95
C ILE A 98 -15.16 32.25 -3.84
N LEU A 99 -14.04 32.92 -4.17
CA LEU A 99 -12.72 32.30 -4.09
C LEU A 99 -12.41 31.80 -2.67
N LYS A 100 -12.61 32.63 -1.64
CA LYS A 100 -12.35 32.24 -0.24
C LYS A 100 -13.22 31.04 0.19
N ARG A 101 -14.53 31.08 -0.09
CA ARG A 101 -15.45 30.00 0.30
C ARG A 101 -15.16 28.70 -0.47
N SER A 102 -14.90 28.78 -1.77
CA SER A 102 -14.51 27.62 -2.57
C SER A 102 -13.22 26.99 -2.07
N VAL A 103 -12.21 27.77 -1.66
CA VAL A 103 -10.98 27.25 -1.06
C VAL A 103 -11.27 26.51 0.25
N TRP A 104 -12.08 27.08 1.14
CA TRP A 104 -12.46 26.40 2.39
C TRP A 104 -13.29 25.14 2.15
N MET A 105 -14.19 25.15 1.17
CA MET A 105 -14.96 23.95 0.78
C MET A 105 -14.05 22.88 0.20
N LEU A 106 -13.08 23.24 -0.66
CA LEU A 106 -12.11 22.30 -1.21
C LEU A 106 -11.20 21.73 -0.12
N ALA A 107 -10.73 22.56 0.82
CA ALA A 107 -9.96 22.11 1.98
C ALA A 107 -10.78 21.17 2.88
N GLY A 108 -12.05 21.50 3.13
CA GLY A 108 -12.97 20.64 3.87
C GLY A 108 -13.21 19.29 3.17
N LEU A 109 -13.40 19.31 1.85
CA LEU A 109 -13.52 18.10 1.03
C LEU A 109 -12.24 17.27 1.06
N PHE A 110 -11.07 17.91 1.00
CA PHE A 110 -9.77 17.25 1.11
C PHE A 110 -9.60 16.53 2.45
N VAL A 111 -9.93 17.21 3.56
CA VAL A 111 -9.89 16.60 4.90
C VAL A 111 -10.91 15.48 5.05
N LEU A 112 -12.12 15.63 4.48
CA LEU A 112 -13.12 14.57 4.51
C LEU A 112 -12.66 13.36 3.70
N TYR A 113 -12.11 13.58 2.51
CA TYR A 113 -11.70 12.52 1.59
C TYR A 113 -10.45 11.78 2.07
N PHE A 114 -9.36 12.48 2.38
CA PHE A 114 -8.13 11.82 2.81
C PHE A 114 -8.10 11.52 4.30
N GLY A 115 -8.72 12.36 5.14
CA GLY A 115 -8.74 12.17 6.59
C GLY A 115 -9.80 11.16 7.02
N VAL A 116 -11.08 11.45 6.77
CA VAL A 116 -12.17 10.59 7.28
C VAL A 116 -12.26 9.29 6.47
N LEU A 117 -12.39 9.38 5.15
CA LEU A 117 -12.53 8.18 4.32
C LEU A 117 -11.23 7.36 4.28
N GLY A 118 -10.06 8.01 4.21
CA GLY A 118 -8.77 7.34 4.35
C GLY A 118 -8.63 6.55 5.66
N ASN A 119 -8.96 7.16 6.80
CA ASN A 119 -8.88 6.47 8.10
C ASN A 119 -9.89 5.32 8.24
N LEU A 120 -11.10 5.45 7.68
CA LEU A 120 -12.09 4.37 7.66
C LEU A 120 -11.64 3.17 6.81
N MET A 121 -10.86 3.41 5.75
CA MET A 121 -10.29 2.36 4.91
C MET A 121 -9.01 1.75 5.49
N HIS A 122 -8.31 2.48 6.37
CA HIS A 122 -7.07 2.03 6.98
C HIS A 122 -7.32 0.92 8.02
N ARG A 123 -6.84 -0.29 7.74
CA ARG A 123 -6.97 -1.44 8.65
C ARG A 123 -5.69 -2.28 8.65
N ILE A 124 -5.04 -2.36 9.81
CA ILE A 124 -3.93 -3.29 10.05
C ILE A 124 -4.43 -4.42 10.94
N ASP A 125 -4.74 -5.56 10.31
CA ASP A 125 -5.19 -6.76 11.00
C ASP A 125 -4.00 -7.70 11.26
N ALA A 126 -3.55 -7.71 12.52
CA ALA A 126 -2.49 -8.56 13.02
C ALA A 126 -3.02 -9.62 14.02
N ASP A 127 -4.24 -10.12 13.81
CA ASP A 127 -4.82 -11.19 14.64
C ASP A 127 -4.04 -12.51 14.55
N LEU A 128 -3.35 -12.87 15.63
CA LEU A 128 -2.57 -14.11 15.69
C LEU A 128 -3.45 -15.36 15.73
N ASP A 129 -4.72 -15.25 16.08
CA ASP A 129 -5.65 -16.38 16.13
C ASP A 129 -6.39 -16.57 14.79
N PHE A 130 -6.02 -15.79 13.77
CA PHE A 130 -6.57 -15.94 12.42
C PHE A 130 -6.47 -17.39 11.93
N MET A 131 -7.61 -17.90 11.45
CA MET A 131 -7.79 -19.23 10.87
C MET A 131 -8.28 -19.09 9.43
N PRO A 132 -7.83 -19.95 8.50
CA PRO A 132 -8.39 -20.00 7.15
C PRO A 132 -9.90 -20.22 7.20
N PRO A 133 -10.73 -19.38 6.56
CA PRO A 133 -12.18 -19.48 6.66
C PRO A 133 -12.75 -20.72 5.95
N ASN A 134 -12.13 -21.12 4.84
CA ASN A 134 -12.53 -22.29 4.03
C ASN A 134 -11.30 -23.17 3.74
N PRO A 135 -10.75 -23.88 4.74
CA PRO A 135 -9.55 -24.68 4.57
C PRO A 135 -9.84 -25.91 3.68
N VAL A 136 -8.85 -26.31 2.88
CA VAL A 136 -8.87 -27.61 2.22
C VAL A 136 -8.56 -28.69 3.25
N GLU A 137 -9.56 -29.50 3.60
CA GLU A 137 -9.41 -30.62 4.53
C GLU A 137 -8.50 -31.70 3.96
N GLY A 138 -7.62 -32.26 4.81
CA GLY A 138 -6.64 -33.28 4.40
C GLY A 138 -5.44 -32.74 3.60
N GLY A 139 -5.42 -31.45 3.27
CA GLY A 139 -4.26 -30.76 2.73
C GLY A 139 -3.33 -30.23 3.83
N SER A 140 -2.29 -29.49 3.43
CA SER A 140 -1.39 -28.78 4.34
C SER A 140 -2.09 -27.59 5.01
N HIS A 141 -1.89 -27.48 6.33
CA HIS A 141 -2.33 -26.34 7.12
C HIS A 141 -1.59 -25.06 6.72
N ALA A 142 -0.28 -25.14 6.47
CA ALA A 142 0.52 -23.97 6.10
C ALA A 142 0.15 -23.41 4.72
N VAL A 143 -0.18 -24.28 3.75
CA VAL A 143 -0.67 -23.85 2.42
C VAL A 143 -2.05 -23.19 2.54
N ASN A 144 -2.95 -23.76 3.35
CA ASN A 144 -4.25 -23.13 3.65
C ASN A 144 -4.07 -21.74 4.29
N MET A 145 -3.07 -21.57 5.16
CA MET A 145 -2.76 -20.28 5.77
C MET A 145 -2.22 -19.26 4.78
N ALA A 146 -1.27 -19.66 3.93
CA ALA A 146 -0.73 -18.80 2.88
C ALA A 146 -1.84 -18.29 1.95
N GLU A 147 -2.70 -19.19 1.49
CA GLU A 147 -3.86 -18.87 0.65
C GLU A 147 -4.83 -17.91 1.35
N ALA A 148 -5.16 -18.18 2.61
CA ALA A 148 -6.08 -17.37 3.40
C ALA A 148 -5.54 -15.96 3.67
N LEU A 149 -4.24 -15.82 3.95
CA LEU A 149 -3.61 -14.52 4.15
C LEU A 149 -3.59 -13.69 2.87
N ILE A 150 -3.30 -14.32 1.72
CA ILE A 150 -3.40 -13.63 0.43
C ILE A 150 -4.82 -13.12 0.22
N THR A 151 -5.80 -14.02 0.21
CA THR A 151 -7.21 -13.65 -0.05
C THR A 151 -7.75 -12.64 0.95
N ARG A 152 -7.33 -12.70 2.22
CA ARG A 152 -7.67 -11.68 3.22
C ARG A 152 -7.21 -10.29 2.80
N GLU A 153 -5.96 -10.13 2.38
CA GLU A 153 -5.42 -8.82 2.02
C GLU A 153 -5.93 -8.31 0.67
N VAL A 154 -5.97 -9.15 -0.37
CA VAL A 154 -6.40 -8.69 -1.70
C VAL A 154 -7.92 -8.58 -1.84
N VAL A 155 -8.69 -9.51 -1.28
CA VAL A 155 -10.15 -9.59 -1.47
C VAL A 155 -10.92 -8.94 -0.33
N THR A 156 -10.54 -9.21 0.92
CA THR A 156 -11.34 -8.75 2.09
C THR A 156 -10.96 -7.35 2.55
N HIS A 157 -9.67 -7.07 2.71
CA HIS A 157 -9.16 -5.78 3.20
C HIS A 157 -8.84 -4.78 2.10
N ARG A 158 -8.86 -5.22 0.84
CA ARG A 158 -8.34 -4.51 -0.33
C ARG A 158 -6.82 -4.34 -0.27
N TRP A 159 -6.19 -4.55 -1.41
CA TRP A 159 -4.78 -4.28 -1.61
C TRP A 159 -4.54 -2.77 -1.76
N THR A 160 -3.87 -2.15 -0.79
CA THR A 160 -3.60 -0.70 -0.82
C THR A 160 -2.19 -0.37 -1.28
N ALA A 161 -1.31 -1.37 -1.43
CA ALA A 161 0.09 -1.15 -1.78
C ALA A 161 0.32 -0.61 -3.19
N ASN A 162 -0.67 -0.75 -4.07
CA ASN A 162 -0.69 -0.15 -5.41
C ASN A 162 -1.78 0.92 -5.57
N ASP A 163 -2.37 1.42 -4.49
CA ASP A 163 -3.34 2.52 -4.59
C ASP A 163 -2.63 3.79 -5.09
N PRO A 164 -3.12 4.44 -6.16
CA PRO A 164 -2.58 5.74 -6.59
C PRO A 164 -2.69 6.82 -5.52
N VAL A 165 -1.84 7.85 -5.62
CA VAL A 165 -1.77 8.97 -4.67
C VAL A 165 -3.08 9.75 -4.47
N PHE A 166 -4.02 9.64 -5.42
CA PHE A 166 -5.33 10.29 -5.34
C PHE A 166 -6.41 9.45 -4.67
N PHE A 167 -6.12 8.21 -4.26
CA PHE A 167 -7.05 7.40 -3.47
C PHE A 167 -7.12 7.90 -2.01
N PRO A 168 -8.20 7.62 -1.27
CA PRO A 168 -8.35 8.07 0.11
C PRO A 168 -7.21 7.61 1.04
N THR A 169 -6.63 6.44 0.73
CA THR A 169 -5.51 5.79 1.41
C THR A 169 -4.13 6.35 1.03
N GLY A 170 -4.04 7.30 0.10
CA GLY A 170 -2.76 7.77 -0.46
C GLY A 170 -1.79 8.42 0.55
N PHE A 171 -2.27 8.85 1.71
CA PHE A 171 -1.44 9.37 2.82
C PHE A 171 -1.26 8.37 3.97
N HIS A 172 -1.79 7.15 3.83
CA HIS A 172 -1.66 6.07 4.81
C HIS A 172 -0.70 5.00 4.28
N ASP A 173 0.58 5.15 4.63
CA ASP A 173 1.68 4.26 4.24
C ASP A 173 1.82 3.01 5.14
N ASN A 174 1.35 3.06 6.38
CA ASN A 174 1.50 1.96 7.33
C ASN A 174 0.82 0.64 6.92
N MET A 175 -0.41 0.73 6.42
CA MET A 175 -1.14 -0.43 5.90
C MET A 175 -0.47 -1.05 4.66
N PRO A 176 -0.12 -0.29 3.61
CA PRO A 176 0.57 -0.87 2.46
C PRO A 176 1.96 -1.42 2.81
N ASN A 177 2.70 -0.80 3.74
CA ASN A 177 3.95 -1.38 4.25
C ASN A 177 3.73 -2.73 4.94
N PHE A 178 2.73 -2.83 5.82
CA PHE A 178 2.35 -4.08 6.47
C PHE A 178 1.98 -5.17 5.46
N GLN A 179 1.15 -4.84 4.46
CA GLN A 179 0.76 -5.74 3.38
C GLN A 179 1.96 -6.22 2.55
N ARG A 180 2.88 -5.32 2.19
CA ARG A 180 4.13 -5.66 1.47
C ARG A 180 4.98 -6.65 2.27
N GLY A 181 5.14 -6.41 3.57
CA GLY A 181 5.86 -7.31 4.47
C GLY A 181 5.25 -8.71 4.50
N MET A 182 3.92 -8.78 4.58
CA MET A 182 3.18 -10.03 4.59
C MET A 182 3.33 -10.81 3.28
N MET A 183 3.11 -10.16 2.13
CA MET A 183 3.27 -10.81 0.82
C MET A 183 4.70 -11.26 0.57
N ARG A 184 5.70 -10.51 1.06
CA ARG A 184 7.11 -10.92 0.98
C ARG A 184 7.38 -12.23 1.72
N ALA A 185 6.86 -12.38 2.94
CA ALA A 185 6.98 -13.63 3.69
C ALA A 185 6.26 -14.80 2.99
N ILE A 186 5.05 -14.56 2.49
CA ILE A 186 4.25 -15.58 1.78
C ILE A 186 4.93 -16.00 0.46
N SER A 187 5.45 -15.03 -0.29
CA SER A 187 6.22 -15.26 -1.53
C SER A 187 7.45 -16.13 -1.25
N ARG A 188 8.23 -15.78 -0.22
CA ARG A 188 9.42 -16.56 0.15
C ARG A 188 9.04 -17.96 0.61
N PHE A 189 8.01 -18.11 1.43
CA PHE A 189 7.50 -19.42 1.85
C PHE A 189 7.03 -20.26 0.67
N THR A 190 6.29 -19.68 -0.28
CA THR A 190 5.79 -20.38 -1.46
C THR A 190 6.92 -20.85 -2.38
N LEU A 191 7.99 -20.06 -2.50
CA LEU A 191 9.21 -20.48 -3.21
C LEU A 191 9.87 -21.70 -2.52
N GLU A 192 9.88 -21.76 -1.20
CA GLU A 192 10.43 -22.93 -0.47
C GLU A 192 9.49 -24.13 -0.51
N LEU A 193 8.17 -23.91 -0.52
CA LEU A 193 7.20 -24.96 -0.80
C LEU A 193 7.48 -25.59 -2.15
N GLU A 194 7.66 -24.78 -3.20
CA GLU A 194 8.00 -25.26 -4.54
C GLU A 194 9.30 -26.05 -4.55
N ASN A 195 10.38 -25.53 -3.94
CA ASN A 195 11.72 -26.11 -4.06
C ASN A 195 11.98 -27.29 -3.13
N GLN A 196 11.36 -27.32 -1.95
CA GLN A 196 11.68 -28.29 -0.89
C GLN A 196 10.53 -29.26 -0.61
N ILE A 197 9.32 -28.74 -0.36
CA ILE A 197 8.22 -29.52 0.22
C ILE A 197 7.36 -30.18 -0.86
N GLY A 198 7.15 -29.52 -2.00
CA GLY A 198 6.29 -30.00 -3.09
C GLY A 198 6.90 -31.08 -3.98
N ARG A 199 8.07 -31.63 -3.63
CA ARG A 199 8.94 -32.39 -4.54
C ARG A 199 9.42 -33.71 -3.91
N LEU A 200 9.23 -34.83 -4.63
CA LEU A 200 9.82 -36.14 -4.33
C LEU A 200 11.35 -36.13 -4.52
N ARG A 201 12.10 -35.82 -3.46
CA ARG A 201 13.55 -35.59 -3.52
C ARG A 201 13.83 -34.33 -4.38
N GLY A 202 14.80 -33.50 -3.99
CA GLY A 202 15.00 -32.17 -4.58
C GLY A 202 15.20 -32.10 -6.11
N SER A 203 15.33 -33.23 -6.80
CA SER A 203 15.48 -33.37 -8.26
C SER A 203 14.21 -33.77 -9.03
N SER A 204 13.05 -33.95 -8.39
CA SER A 204 11.79 -34.32 -9.09
C SER A 204 11.23 -33.20 -9.99
N ALA A 205 10.12 -33.43 -10.70
CA ALA A 205 9.46 -32.35 -11.44
C ALA A 205 8.86 -31.32 -10.49
N ILE A 206 8.86 -30.04 -10.87
CA ILE A 206 8.18 -28.99 -10.10
C ILE A 206 6.67 -29.18 -10.30
N ASP A 207 5.90 -29.02 -9.23
CA ASP A 207 4.45 -28.98 -9.33
C ASP A 207 3.99 -27.69 -10.02
N SER A 208 3.20 -27.81 -11.08
CA SER A 208 2.82 -26.68 -11.93
C SER A 208 2.02 -25.59 -11.20
N ASP A 209 1.24 -25.95 -10.18
CA ASP A 209 0.48 -24.97 -9.40
C ASP A 209 1.40 -24.20 -8.45
N LEU A 210 2.42 -24.85 -7.87
CA LEU A 210 3.43 -24.18 -7.05
C LEU A 210 4.34 -23.27 -7.88
N GLU A 211 4.81 -23.73 -9.05
CA GLU A 211 5.58 -22.91 -10.01
C GLU A 211 4.79 -21.66 -10.41
N ARG A 212 3.50 -21.84 -10.70
CA ARG A 212 2.60 -20.72 -11.02
C ARG A 212 2.44 -19.78 -9.84
N ALA A 213 2.17 -20.29 -8.64
CA ALA A 213 1.96 -19.48 -7.45
C ALA A 213 3.21 -18.66 -7.10
N SER A 214 4.40 -19.28 -7.13
CA SER A 214 5.67 -18.63 -6.81
C SER A 214 6.03 -17.54 -7.82
N GLY A 215 5.78 -17.77 -9.12
CA GLY A 215 5.99 -16.78 -10.17
C GLY A 215 5.07 -15.56 -10.01
N LEU A 216 3.79 -15.80 -9.71
CA LEU A 216 2.80 -14.73 -9.50
C LEU A 216 3.07 -13.90 -8.25
N LEU A 217 3.54 -14.52 -7.16
CA LEU A 217 3.89 -13.82 -5.90
C LEU A 217 5.18 -13.00 -5.99
N GLN A 218 5.97 -13.12 -7.06
CA GLN A 218 7.12 -12.27 -7.32
C GLN A 218 6.74 -10.96 -8.05
N PHE A 219 5.48 -10.83 -8.49
CA PHE A 219 5.01 -9.63 -9.14
C PHE A 219 5.12 -8.40 -8.21
N PRO A 220 5.55 -7.23 -8.72
CA PRO A 220 5.73 -6.05 -7.89
C PRO A 220 4.42 -5.61 -7.20
N PRO A 221 4.48 -5.26 -5.90
CA PRO A 221 3.28 -4.98 -5.10
C PRO A 221 2.59 -3.65 -5.40
N ASP A 222 3.27 -2.74 -6.08
CA ASP A 222 2.90 -1.33 -6.30
C ASP A 222 2.34 -1.05 -7.70
N VAL A 223 2.26 -2.06 -8.57
CA VAL A 223 1.75 -1.91 -9.92
C VAL A 223 0.24 -1.77 -9.92
N TRP A 224 -0.23 -0.59 -10.33
CA TRP A 224 -1.63 -0.28 -10.58
C TRP A 224 -2.00 -0.53 -12.06
N ILE A 225 -3.30 -0.49 -12.38
CA ILE A 225 -3.81 -0.74 -13.74
C ILE A 225 -3.18 0.17 -14.81
N PHE A 226 -2.78 1.39 -14.44
CA PHE A 226 -2.05 2.32 -15.32
C PHE A 226 -0.69 2.66 -14.70
N ASP A 227 0.36 1.95 -15.13
CA ASP A 227 1.75 2.26 -14.80
C ASP A 227 2.43 2.96 -15.98
N LEU A 228 2.38 4.29 -15.98
CA LEU A 228 2.91 5.13 -17.06
C LEU A 228 4.44 5.08 -17.20
N ASP A 229 5.16 4.57 -16.19
CA ASP A 229 6.60 4.39 -16.25
C ASP A 229 6.97 3.15 -17.06
N GLN A 230 6.12 2.12 -17.07
CA GLN A 230 6.31 0.89 -17.84
C GLN A 230 5.54 0.85 -19.15
N SER A 231 4.29 1.31 -19.18
CA SER A 231 3.41 1.19 -20.34
C SER A 231 2.27 2.21 -20.33
N LEU A 232 1.95 2.76 -21.51
CA LEU A 232 0.75 3.58 -21.71
C LEU A 232 -0.54 2.76 -21.83
N LEU A 233 -0.43 1.43 -21.93
CA LEU A 233 -1.56 0.51 -22.00
C LEU A 233 -1.90 -0.06 -20.61
N PRO A 234 -3.18 -0.36 -20.33
CA PRO A 234 -3.58 -0.99 -19.08
C PRO A 234 -2.83 -2.31 -18.85
N VAL A 235 -2.30 -2.50 -17.64
CA VAL A 235 -1.67 -3.75 -17.19
C VAL A 235 -2.57 -4.45 -16.18
N GLN A 236 -2.27 -5.72 -15.89
CA GLN A 236 -2.93 -6.45 -14.81
C GLN A 236 -2.41 -5.93 -13.46
N PRO A 237 -3.28 -5.41 -12.58
CA PRO A 237 -2.87 -4.93 -11.26
C PRO A 237 -2.26 -6.04 -10.38
N ALA A 238 -1.46 -5.63 -9.39
CA ALA A 238 -0.81 -6.54 -8.46
C ALA A 238 -1.79 -7.47 -7.73
N GLU A 239 -2.95 -6.95 -7.29
CA GLU A 239 -3.97 -7.71 -6.59
C GLU A 239 -4.50 -8.88 -7.43
N THR A 240 -4.67 -8.69 -8.75
CA THR A 240 -5.13 -9.75 -9.64
C THR A 240 -4.12 -10.91 -9.73
N GLN A 241 -2.82 -10.60 -9.69
CA GLN A 241 -1.76 -11.59 -9.71
C GLN A 241 -1.73 -12.39 -8.41
N TYR A 242 -1.85 -11.71 -7.26
CA TYR A 242 -1.87 -12.35 -5.96
C TYR A 242 -3.13 -13.19 -5.75
N GLU A 243 -4.30 -12.74 -6.20
CA GLU A 243 -5.50 -13.58 -6.21
C GLU A 243 -5.33 -14.84 -7.08
N ALA A 244 -4.65 -14.71 -8.23
CA ALA A 244 -4.34 -15.87 -9.07
C ALA A 244 -3.34 -16.82 -8.39
N ALA A 245 -2.39 -16.30 -7.61
CA ALA A 245 -1.48 -17.11 -6.81
C ALA A 245 -2.23 -17.87 -5.71
N ALA A 246 -3.16 -17.22 -5.00
CA ALA A 246 -4.00 -17.88 -4.00
C ALA A 246 -4.82 -19.03 -4.61
N ARG A 247 -5.43 -18.82 -5.79
CA ARG A 247 -6.14 -19.90 -6.49
C ARG A 247 -5.22 -21.07 -6.83
N ALA A 248 -3.98 -20.81 -7.26
CA ALA A 248 -3.00 -21.84 -7.54
C ALA A 248 -2.57 -22.60 -6.27
N LEU A 249 -2.32 -21.91 -5.15
CA LEU A 249 -2.06 -22.55 -3.85
C LEU A 249 -3.22 -23.45 -3.40
N ARG A 250 -4.47 -22.99 -3.54
CA ARG A 250 -5.66 -23.80 -3.25
C ARG A 250 -5.74 -25.04 -4.13
N ALA A 251 -5.48 -24.91 -5.44
CA ALA A 251 -5.48 -26.02 -6.38
C ALA A 251 -4.43 -27.07 -6.02
N TYR A 252 -3.20 -26.63 -5.74
CA TYR A 252 -2.14 -27.49 -5.20
C TYR A 252 -2.59 -28.22 -3.94
N ASN A 253 -3.11 -27.48 -2.94
CA ASN A 253 -3.51 -28.09 -1.66
C ASN A 253 -4.66 -29.09 -1.81
N THR A 254 -5.58 -28.82 -2.74
CA THR A 254 -6.67 -29.75 -3.11
C THR A 254 -6.11 -31.04 -3.68
N ARG A 255 -5.09 -30.96 -4.54
CA ARG A 255 -4.42 -32.15 -5.07
C ARG A 255 -3.60 -32.87 -4.00
N VAL A 256 -3.01 -32.16 -3.03
CA VAL A 256 -2.35 -32.78 -1.86
C VAL A 256 -3.36 -33.58 -1.03
N ALA A 257 -4.53 -33.00 -0.73
CA ALA A 257 -5.60 -33.70 -0.01
C ALA A 257 -6.08 -34.96 -0.74
N GLN A 258 -6.11 -34.92 -2.08
CA GLN A 258 -6.45 -36.06 -2.93
C GLN A 258 -5.31 -37.07 -3.10
N ARG A 259 -4.13 -36.82 -2.51
CA ARG A 259 -2.89 -37.61 -2.69
C ARG A 259 -2.40 -37.68 -4.14
N VAL A 260 -2.77 -36.70 -4.95
CA VAL A 260 -2.33 -36.53 -6.35
C VAL A 260 -1.06 -35.68 -6.43
N ALA A 261 -1.00 -34.62 -5.62
CA ALA A 261 0.20 -33.81 -5.45
C ALA A 261 0.95 -34.21 -4.19
N ILE A 262 2.22 -33.86 -4.16
CA ILE A 262 3.18 -34.33 -3.16
C ILE A 262 3.41 -33.22 -2.17
N PHE A 263 3.36 -33.56 -0.88
CA PHE A 263 3.73 -32.69 0.22
C PHE A 263 4.62 -33.50 1.17
N GLU A 264 5.93 -33.28 1.07
CA GLU A 264 6.94 -34.02 1.80
C GLU A 264 7.14 -33.47 3.23
N THR A 265 6.70 -34.23 4.23
CA THR A 265 6.92 -33.91 5.65
C THR A 265 8.26 -34.44 6.15
N ARG A 266 9.34 -34.16 5.42
CA ARG A 266 10.69 -34.64 5.73
C ARG A 266 11.50 -33.64 6.53
N ALA A 267 12.34 -34.14 7.44
CA ALA A 267 13.15 -33.30 8.32
C ALA A 267 14.08 -32.34 7.54
N ASP A 268 14.71 -32.76 6.45
CA ASP A 268 15.55 -31.86 5.67
C ASP A 268 14.80 -30.80 4.88
N ALA A 269 13.63 -31.13 4.35
CA ALA A 269 12.77 -30.14 3.70
C ALA A 269 12.36 -29.07 4.71
N LEU A 270 12.03 -29.48 5.95
CA LEU A 270 11.74 -28.56 7.05
C LEU A 270 12.95 -27.68 7.39
N ALA A 271 14.12 -28.28 7.60
CA ALA A 271 15.34 -27.54 7.95
C ALA A 271 15.71 -26.50 6.89
N LEU A 272 15.65 -26.87 5.60
CA LEU A 272 15.90 -25.95 4.50
C LEU A 272 14.86 -24.82 4.44
N THR A 273 13.58 -25.14 4.61
CA THR A 273 12.50 -24.14 4.62
C THR A 273 12.71 -23.12 5.74
N ILE A 274 13.02 -23.60 6.95
CA ILE A 274 13.25 -22.75 8.12
C ILE A 274 14.48 -21.86 7.95
N GLU A 275 15.60 -22.41 7.45
CA GLU A 275 16.81 -21.63 7.18
C GLU A 275 16.54 -20.48 6.21
N ARG A 276 15.69 -20.73 5.21
CA ARG A 276 15.37 -19.73 4.18
C ARG A 276 14.44 -18.66 4.74
N MET A 277 13.49 -19.03 5.59
CA MET A 277 12.68 -18.08 6.35
C MET A 277 13.54 -17.25 7.33
N ALA A 278 14.43 -17.89 8.08
CA ALA A 278 15.36 -17.23 9.00
C ALA A 278 16.29 -16.25 8.26
N SER A 279 16.81 -16.66 7.09
CA SER A 279 17.63 -15.79 6.24
C SER A 279 16.88 -14.56 5.75
N GLU A 280 15.59 -14.69 5.42
CA GLU A 280 14.74 -13.56 5.01
C GLU A 280 14.53 -12.59 6.19
N LEU A 281 14.19 -13.13 7.38
CA LEU A 281 14.10 -12.33 8.61
C LEU A 281 15.43 -11.63 8.92
N GLY A 282 16.57 -12.30 8.70
CA GLY A 282 17.91 -11.75 8.89
C GLY A 282 18.22 -10.58 7.96
N SER A 283 17.82 -10.67 6.70
CA SER A 283 17.97 -9.56 5.73
C SER A 283 17.22 -8.30 6.19
N ARG A 284 16.06 -8.47 6.82
CA ARG A 284 15.25 -7.37 7.37
C ARG A 284 15.79 -6.85 8.69
N ALA A 285 16.29 -7.72 9.56
CA ALA A 285 16.97 -7.31 10.78
C ALA A 285 18.24 -6.48 10.47
N ALA A 286 18.97 -6.80 9.39
CA ALA A 286 20.11 -6.00 8.96
C ALA A 286 19.69 -4.58 8.52
N ILE A 287 18.57 -4.43 7.81
CA ILE A 287 18.02 -3.10 7.47
C ILE A 287 17.68 -2.30 8.73
N VAL A 288 17.15 -2.95 9.76
CA VAL A 288 16.89 -2.32 11.07
C VAL A 288 18.21 -1.86 11.71
N ASP A 289 19.21 -2.72 11.77
CA ASP A 289 20.51 -2.40 12.37
C ASP A 289 21.21 -1.24 11.65
N ASP A 290 21.25 -1.27 10.32
CA ASP A 290 21.83 -0.22 9.48
C ASP A 290 21.12 1.12 9.70
N HIS A 291 19.79 1.09 9.83
CA HIS A 291 18.97 2.27 10.04
C HIS A 291 19.13 2.85 11.46
N VAL A 292 19.15 2.00 12.49
CA VAL A 292 19.33 2.40 13.89
C VAL A 292 20.74 2.92 14.15
N SER A 293 21.76 2.37 13.47
CA SER A 293 23.16 2.75 13.65
C SER A 293 23.51 4.11 13.03
N ALA A 294 22.67 4.65 12.15
CA ALA A 294 22.93 5.87 11.40
C ALA A 294 22.63 7.18 12.17
N ASP A 295 22.37 7.12 13.49
CA ASP A 295 22.11 8.23 14.42
C ASP A 295 21.21 9.34 13.83
N ARG A 296 20.02 8.94 13.38
CA ARG A 296 19.07 9.80 12.67
C ARG A 296 18.10 10.52 13.60
N PHE A 297 17.44 11.54 13.05
CA PHE A 297 16.43 12.32 13.75
C PHE A 297 15.29 11.43 14.29
N ILE A 298 14.76 11.78 15.47
CA ILE A 298 13.79 10.97 16.24
C ILE A 298 12.51 10.66 15.43
N PHE A 299 12.12 11.57 14.53
CA PHE A 299 11.04 11.38 13.57
C PHE A 299 11.64 11.03 12.21
N ASP A 300 11.55 9.77 11.82
CA ASP A 300 12.00 9.29 10.52
C ASP A 300 10.83 8.55 9.85
N VAL A 301 10.32 9.11 8.76
CA VAL A 301 9.25 8.50 7.95
C VAL A 301 9.68 7.11 7.47
N LEU A 302 10.98 6.93 7.21
CA LEU A 302 11.52 5.63 6.82
C LEU A 302 11.55 4.62 7.98
N ALA A 303 11.64 5.07 9.23
CA ALA A 303 11.55 4.17 10.38
C ALA A 303 10.15 3.56 10.49
N ASP A 304 9.11 4.37 10.24
CA ASP A 304 7.71 3.92 10.18
C ASP A 304 7.54 2.85 9.09
N ASP A 305 8.02 3.12 7.87
CA ASP A 305 8.02 2.17 6.76
C ASP A 305 8.69 0.83 7.12
N ILE A 306 9.91 0.89 7.66
CA ILE A 306 10.69 -0.30 8.05
C ILE A 306 9.91 -1.10 9.10
N PHE A 307 9.37 -0.41 10.10
CA PHE A 307 8.65 -1.03 11.20
C PHE A 307 7.41 -1.79 10.72
N TYR A 308 6.58 -1.21 9.86
CA TYR A 308 5.36 -1.86 9.39
C TYR A 308 5.64 -2.99 8.40
N VAL A 309 6.66 -2.86 7.52
CA VAL A 309 7.11 -3.99 6.68
C VAL A 309 7.57 -5.16 7.55
N ASN A 310 8.36 -4.88 8.58
CA ASN A 310 8.82 -5.93 9.51
C ASN A 310 7.67 -6.54 10.31
N LYS A 311 6.71 -5.73 10.75
CA LYS A 311 5.52 -6.18 11.47
C LYS A 311 4.70 -7.16 10.62
N GLY A 312 4.47 -6.82 9.34
CA GLY A 312 3.75 -7.67 8.40
C GLY A 312 4.49 -8.98 8.09
N MET A 313 5.80 -8.90 7.90
CA MET A 313 6.62 -10.08 7.65
C MET A 313 6.70 -11.01 8.88
N ALA A 314 6.85 -10.46 10.09
CA ALA A 314 6.84 -11.23 11.33
C ALA A 314 5.49 -11.89 11.57
N TYR A 315 4.40 -11.16 11.30
CA TYR A 315 3.03 -11.66 11.40
C TYR A 315 2.76 -12.85 10.47
N ALA A 316 3.05 -12.71 9.17
CA ALA A 316 2.91 -13.83 8.23
C ALA A 316 3.83 -14.99 8.60
N SER A 317 5.09 -14.73 8.93
CA SER A 317 6.04 -15.77 9.35
C SER A 317 5.54 -16.53 10.57
N TYR A 318 4.95 -15.84 11.55
CA TYR A 318 4.34 -16.48 12.73
C TYR A 318 3.24 -17.46 12.32
N LEU A 319 2.26 -17.01 11.53
CA LEU A 319 1.12 -17.83 11.14
C LEU A 319 1.54 -19.00 10.25
N LEU A 320 2.43 -18.76 9.29
CA LEU A 320 2.97 -19.78 8.41
C LEU A 320 3.75 -20.82 9.21
N LEU A 321 4.64 -20.43 10.13
CA LEU A 321 5.35 -21.37 10.98
C LEU A 321 4.43 -22.08 11.97
N ARG A 322 3.41 -21.41 12.51
CA ARG A 322 2.44 -22.06 13.40
C ARG A 322 1.77 -23.23 12.69
N GLU A 323 1.25 -23.00 11.48
CA GLU A 323 0.60 -24.05 10.71
C GLU A 323 1.59 -25.07 10.12
N LEU A 324 2.79 -24.64 9.69
CA LEU A 324 3.85 -25.55 9.24
C LEU A 324 4.29 -26.49 10.38
N GLY A 325 4.28 -26.01 11.61
CA GLY A 325 4.55 -26.82 12.79
C GLY A 325 3.53 -27.94 12.99
N ARG A 326 2.29 -27.75 12.54
CA ARG A 326 1.26 -28.81 12.55
C ARG A 326 1.50 -29.81 11.43
N ASP A 327 1.82 -29.32 10.24
CA ASP A 327 2.19 -30.19 9.10
C ASP A 327 3.42 -31.06 9.40
N PHE A 328 4.34 -30.56 10.24
CA PHE A 328 5.59 -31.24 10.62
C PHE A 328 5.62 -31.71 12.09
N GLU A 329 4.47 -31.86 12.75
CA GLU A 329 4.38 -32.17 14.18
C GLU A 329 5.21 -33.42 14.54
N ASN A 330 5.12 -34.47 13.73
CA ASN A 330 5.86 -35.71 13.93
C ASN A 330 7.38 -35.49 13.91
N VAL A 331 7.90 -34.66 13.00
CA VAL A 331 9.34 -34.36 12.90
C VAL A 331 9.79 -33.53 14.10
N ILE A 332 9.02 -32.49 14.45
CA ILE A 332 9.34 -31.60 15.56
C ILE A 332 9.32 -32.36 16.89
N ALA A 333 8.30 -33.19 17.13
CA ALA A 333 8.15 -33.96 18.36
C ALA A 333 9.24 -35.05 18.49
N SER A 334 9.50 -35.82 17.43
CA SER A 334 10.50 -36.89 17.45
C SER A 334 11.93 -36.41 17.70
N GLN A 335 12.24 -35.16 17.36
CA GLN A 335 13.54 -34.54 17.60
C GLN A 335 13.60 -33.67 18.86
N GLY A 336 12.53 -33.62 19.66
CA GLY A 336 12.50 -32.81 20.88
C GLY A 336 12.52 -31.30 20.66
N LEU A 337 12.09 -30.83 19.47
CA LEU A 337 12.18 -29.43 19.05
C LEU A 337 10.98 -28.58 19.48
N SER A 338 9.94 -29.18 20.08
CA SER A 338 8.69 -28.49 20.41
C SER A 338 8.90 -27.22 21.25
N ARG A 339 9.83 -27.24 22.22
CA ARG A 339 10.10 -26.08 23.07
C ARG A 339 10.73 -24.93 22.29
N VAL A 340 11.79 -25.18 21.53
CA VAL A 340 12.47 -24.13 20.74
C VAL A 340 11.57 -23.62 19.61
N TRP A 341 10.70 -24.48 19.05
CA TRP A 341 9.66 -24.08 18.10
C TRP A 341 8.71 -23.05 18.68
N MET A 342 8.14 -23.32 19.86
CA MET A 342 7.24 -22.37 20.54
C MET A 342 7.95 -21.07 20.87
N GLN A 343 9.21 -21.12 21.30
CA GLN A 343 9.99 -19.91 21.57
C GLN A 343 10.24 -19.07 20.31
N ALA A 344 10.46 -19.69 19.15
CA ALA A 344 10.54 -19.00 17.86
C ALA A 344 9.22 -18.30 17.51
N LEU A 345 8.10 -19.00 17.69
CA LEU A 345 6.76 -18.43 17.51
C LEU A 345 6.52 -17.26 18.46
N ASP A 346 6.89 -17.37 19.74
CA ASP A 346 6.74 -16.29 20.71
C ASP A 346 7.56 -15.05 20.31
N SER A 347 8.79 -15.23 19.82
CA SER A 347 9.60 -14.12 19.30
C SER A 347 8.95 -13.41 18.11
N LEU A 348 8.36 -14.14 17.17
CA LEU A 348 7.64 -13.56 16.03
C LEU A 348 6.33 -12.88 16.45
N ARG A 349 5.63 -13.42 17.46
CA ARG A 349 4.49 -12.78 18.12
C ARG A 349 4.91 -11.43 18.69
N GLU A 350 5.96 -11.36 19.49
CA GLU A 350 6.44 -10.10 20.08
C GLU A 350 6.90 -9.08 19.01
N ALA A 351 7.48 -9.53 17.90
CA ALA A 351 7.87 -8.66 16.80
C ALA A 351 6.65 -8.11 16.00
N SER A 352 5.57 -8.88 15.91
CA SER A 352 4.37 -8.54 15.13
C SER A 352 3.30 -7.79 15.91
N GLN A 353 3.26 -7.90 17.24
CA GLN A 353 2.18 -7.33 18.06
C GLN A 353 2.45 -5.92 18.58
N GLN A 354 3.61 -5.33 18.32
CA GLN A 354 3.90 -3.94 18.71
C GLN A 354 2.95 -2.96 18.00
N GLN A 355 2.26 -2.10 18.76
CA GLN A 355 1.29 -1.12 18.25
C GLN A 355 1.58 0.29 18.80
N PRO A 356 2.68 0.93 18.35
CA PRO A 356 2.95 2.30 18.75
C PRO A 356 1.97 3.28 18.10
N LEU A 357 1.58 4.32 18.83
CA LEU A 357 0.83 5.45 18.24
C LEU A 357 1.68 6.22 17.22
N ILE A 358 2.98 6.33 17.49
CA ILE A 358 3.99 6.94 16.63
C ILE A 358 5.23 6.06 16.73
N VAL A 359 5.78 5.63 15.59
CA VAL A 359 7.05 4.91 15.57
C VAL A 359 8.17 5.89 15.89
N LEU A 360 8.80 5.66 17.05
CA LEU A 360 9.96 6.44 17.51
C LEU A 360 11.23 5.64 17.29
N ASN A 361 12.24 6.30 16.70
CA ASN A 361 13.60 5.79 16.51
C ASN A 361 14.60 6.74 17.22
N SER A 362 14.68 6.65 18.55
CA SER A 362 15.64 7.46 19.29
C SER A 362 17.06 6.88 19.28
N SER A 363 18.08 7.70 19.55
CA SER A 363 19.52 7.37 19.48
C SER A 363 20.04 6.35 20.51
N GLY A 364 19.18 5.43 20.96
CA GLY A 364 19.56 4.29 21.79
C GLY A 364 19.78 4.64 23.26
N ALA A 365 20.82 4.04 23.86
CA ALA A 365 20.98 3.84 25.30
C ALA A 365 21.03 5.11 26.18
N SER A 366 21.25 6.29 25.59
CA SER A 366 21.31 7.57 26.30
C SER A 366 20.04 8.41 26.16
N SER A 367 19.02 7.90 25.47
CA SER A 367 17.75 8.61 25.28
C SER A 367 16.66 8.16 26.25
N PHE A 368 15.82 9.11 26.67
CA PHE A 368 14.60 8.84 27.44
C PHE A 368 13.45 8.33 26.55
N LEU A 369 13.54 8.50 25.23
CA LEU A 369 12.50 8.11 24.29
C LEU A 369 12.66 6.65 23.83
N ALA A 370 11.53 6.00 23.55
CA ALA A 370 11.53 4.62 23.04
C ALA A 370 12.21 4.49 21.67
N ASN A 371 12.81 3.32 21.42
CA ASN A 371 13.25 2.91 20.09
C ASN A 371 12.52 1.60 19.70
N HIS A 372 11.45 1.75 18.94
CA HIS A 372 10.59 0.62 18.55
C HIS A 372 11.27 -0.29 17.53
N LEU A 373 12.11 0.27 16.65
CA LEU A 373 12.89 -0.49 15.69
C LEU A 373 13.90 -1.40 16.39
N HIS A 374 14.59 -0.91 17.42
CA HIS A 374 15.54 -1.71 18.17
C HIS A 374 14.85 -2.87 18.91
N LEU A 375 13.71 -2.60 19.54
CA LEU A 375 12.92 -3.64 20.21
C LEU A 375 12.41 -4.69 19.22
N GLN A 376 11.85 -4.27 18.09
CA GLN A 376 11.41 -5.18 17.02
C GLN A 376 12.59 -5.99 16.45
N GLY A 377 13.72 -5.34 16.19
CA GLY A 377 14.95 -5.98 15.71
C GLY A 377 15.49 -7.03 16.69
N PHE A 378 15.44 -6.77 17.99
CA PHE A 378 15.78 -7.75 19.02
C PHE A 378 14.93 -9.03 18.92
N TYR A 379 13.61 -8.90 18.81
CA TYR A 379 12.72 -10.06 18.69
C TYR A 379 12.92 -10.81 17.37
N LEU A 380 13.15 -10.11 16.25
CA LEU A 380 13.51 -10.73 14.98
C LEU A 380 14.80 -11.55 15.09
N LYS A 381 15.85 -10.98 15.69
CA LYS A 381 17.12 -11.68 15.94
C LYS A 381 16.94 -12.89 16.84
N ARG A 382 16.12 -12.80 17.89
CA ARG A 382 15.80 -13.93 18.77
C ARG A 382 15.11 -15.05 18.00
N ALA A 383 14.13 -14.72 17.16
CA ALA A 383 13.47 -15.70 16.28
C ALA A 383 14.46 -16.37 15.33
N ILE A 384 15.35 -15.61 14.67
CA ILE A 384 16.37 -16.14 13.76
C ILE A 384 17.27 -17.16 14.47
N LEU A 385 17.77 -16.82 15.66
CA LEU A 385 18.63 -17.72 16.43
C LEU A 385 17.93 -19.04 16.78
N GLN A 386 16.63 -18.97 17.14
CA GLN A 386 15.82 -20.14 17.48
C GLN A 386 15.54 -21.02 16.24
N LEU A 387 15.24 -20.39 15.10
CA LEU A 387 15.06 -21.08 13.81
C LEU A 387 16.36 -21.74 13.32
N ASP A 388 17.50 -21.07 13.47
CA ASP A 388 18.82 -21.62 13.15
C ASP A 388 19.23 -22.75 14.10
N GLU A 389 18.80 -22.72 15.36
CA GLU A 389 18.99 -23.84 16.29
C GLU A 389 18.18 -25.06 15.84
N ILE A 390 16.91 -24.86 15.49
CA ILE A 390 16.03 -25.92 14.96
C ILE A 390 16.66 -26.59 13.74
N SER A 391 17.07 -25.82 12.75
CA SER A 391 17.67 -26.37 11.52
C SER A 391 18.97 -27.13 11.78
N ARG A 392 19.83 -26.61 12.68
CA ARG A 392 21.08 -27.27 13.08
C ARG A 392 20.84 -28.61 13.76
N VAL A 393 19.90 -28.69 14.71
CA VAL A 393 19.56 -29.95 15.38
C VAL A 393 19.02 -30.98 14.38
N ILE A 394 18.16 -30.54 13.44
CA ILE A 394 17.64 -31.43 12.41
C ILE A 394 18.76 -32.03 11.54
N ARG A 395 19.75 -31.22 11.16
CA ARG A 395 20.88 -31.69 10.35
C ARG A 395 21.85 -32.57 11.12
N ALA A 396 22.03 -32.32 12.40
CA ALA A 396 22.94 -33.10 13.24
C ALA A 396 22.42 -34.50 13.57
N THR A 397 21.11 -34.72 13.48
CA THR A 397 20.45 -36.00 13.78
C THR A 397 20.34 -36.92 12.55
N ARG A 398 20.93 -36.53 11.42
CA ARG A 398 21.11 -37.37 10.22
C ARG A 398 22.39 -38.16 10.28
#